data_AF-A0A6G6KBN3-F1
#
_entry.id   AF-A0A6G6KBN3-F1
#
_cell.length_a   1.000
_cell.length_b   1.000
_cell.length_c   1.000
_cell.angle_alpha   90.00
_cell.angle_beta   90.00
_cell.angle_gamma   90.00
#
_symmetry.space_group_name_H-M   'P 1'
#
loop_
_entity.id
_entity.type
_entity.pdbx_description
1 polymer ?
#
loop_
_entity_poly.entity_id
_entity_poly.type
_entity_poly.pdbx_seq_one_letter_code
_entity_poly.pdbx_strand_id
1 'polypeptide(L)'
;MSFNFGPVRLIIFIVCVLVFWALKGFENTVPGEEGTVVEVGNQWVWSLIMFFGGAAAVSFIDHYIGTLERQNIRLVYLILGAILMVSGVMLLNKAKAALAVVAA
;
A
#
# COMPACT_ATOMS: atom_id res chain seq x y z
N MET A 1 0.74 10.54 20.01
CA MET A 1 0.37 10.19 18.62
C MET A 1 -0.88 10.98 18.24
N SER A 2 -0.84 11.78 17.18
CA SER A 2 -2.02 12.50 16.68
C SER A 2 -2.21 12.21 15.19
N PHE A 3 -3.47 12.02 14.79
CA PHE A 3 -3.86 11.99 13.37
C PHE A 3 -4.04 13.43 12.91
N ASN A 4 -3.21 13.86 11.96
CA ASN A 4 -3.29 15.19 11.40
C ASN A 4 -3.80 15.11 9.96
N PHE A 5 -4.96 15.71 9.69
CA PHE A 5 -5.60 15.74 8.37
C PHE A 5 -5.31 17.05 7.62
N GLY A 6 -4.10 17.59 7.76
CA GLY A 6 -3.68 18.75 7.00
C GLY A 6 -3.83 18.53 5.49
N PRO A 7 -4.21 19.55 4.68
CA PRO A 7 -4.43 19.42 3.24
C PRO A 7 -3.25 18.76 2.50
N VAL A 8 -2.02 19.09 2.89
CA VAL A 8 -0.79 18.50 2.33
C VAL A 8 -0.71 16.98 2.60
N ARG A 9 -1.15 16.51 3.78
CA ARG A 9 -1.14 15.08 4.14
C ARG A 9 -2.18 14.30 3.34
N LEU A 10 -3.34 14.92 3.10
CA LEU A 10 -4.35 14.37 2.21
C LEU A 10 -3.81 14.25 0.77
N ILE A 11 -3.11 15.27 0.28
CA ILE A 11 -2.46 15.22 -1.03
C ILE A 11 -1.44 14.07 -1.10
N ILE A 12 -0.58 13.90 -0.08
CA ILE A 12 0.38 12.78 -0.03
C ILE A 12 -0.34 11.43 -0.11
N PHE A 13 -1.42 11.25 0.66
CA PHE A 13 -2.21 10.03 0.62
C PHE A 13 -2.81 9.78 -0.78
N ILE A 14 -3.41 10.81 -1.38
CA ILE A 14 -3.95 10.74 -2.76
C ILE A 14 -2.86 10.35 -3.75
N VAL A 15 -1.66 10.93 -3.65
CA VAL A 15 -0.51 10.58 -4.50
C VAL A 15 -0.15 9.11 -4.34
N CYS A 16 -0.08 8.58 -3.10
CA CYS A 16 0.16 7.15 -2.87
C CYS A 16 -0.92 6.27 -3.54
N VAL A 17 -2.19 6.65 -3.44
CA VAL A 17 -3.30 5.92 -4.07
C VAL A 17 -3.21 5.96 -5.59
N LEU A 18 -2.86 7.11 -6.17
CA LEU A 18 -2.67 7.25 -7.63
C LEU A 18 -1.49 6.41 -8.11
N VAL A 19 -0.40 6.34 -7.36
CA VAL A 19 0.74 5.46 -7.66
C VAL A 19 0.28 3.99 -7.63
N PHE A 20 -0.49 3.59 -6.64
CA PHE A 20 -1.00 2.21 -6.57
C PHE A 20 -1.94 1.88 -7.74
N TRP A 21 -2.79 2.83 -8.13
CA TRP A 21 -3.63 2.70 -9.31
C TRP A 21 -2.81 2.58 -10.59
N ALA A 22 -1.79 3.42 -10.77
CA ALA A 22 -0.89 3.37 -11.93
C ALA A 22 -0.12 2.03 -12.01
N LEU A 23 0.16 1.41 -10.88
CA LEU A 23 0.77 0.07 -10.78
C LEU A 23 -0.25 -1.08 -10.92
N LYS A 24 -1.47 -0.80 -11.39
CA LYS A 24 -2.55 -1.79 -11.54
C LYS A 24 -2.91 -2.49 -10.22
N GLY A 25 -2.76 -1.79 -9.11
CA GLY A 25 -2.99 -2.30 -7.77
C GLY A 25 -4.44 -2.69 -7.50
N PHE A 26 -5.39 -2.05 -8.18
CA PHE A 26 -6.82 -2.34 -8.08
C PHE A 26 -7.31 -3.43 -9.05
N GLU A 27 -6.47 -3.90 -9.97
CA GLU A 27 -6.82 -5.04 -10.83
C GLU A 27 -6.73 -6.32 -9.99
N ASN A 28 -7.88 -6.91 -9.67
CA ASN A 28 -8.03 -8.14 -8.88
C ASN A 28 -8.07 -9.40 -9.75
N THR A 29 -7.85 -9.28 -11.05
CA THR A 29 -8.02 -10.37 -12.02
C THR A 29 -6.76 -10.58 -12.85
N VAL A 30 -6.61 -11.80 -13.36
CA VAL A 30 -5.53 -12.23 -14.26
C VAL A 30 -6.16 -12.98 -15.43
N PRO A 31 -5.67 -12.80 -16.68
CA PRO A 31 -6.13 -13.62 -17.80
C PRO A 31 -5.77 -15.09 -17.57
N GLY A 32 -6.74 -15.99 -17.78
CA GLY A 32 -6.56 -17.44 -17.78
C GLY A 32 -6.68 -18.06 -19.18
N GLU A 33 -6.59 -19.38 -19.25
CA GLU A 33 -6.80 -20.16 -20.47
C GLU A 33 -8.15 -19.87 -21.15
N GLU A 34 -8.18 -19.99 -22.48
CA GLU A 34 -9.38 -19.85 -23.33
C GLU A 34 -10.16 -18.53 -23.16
N GLY A 35 -9.48 -17.44 -22.78
CA GLY A 35 -10.11 -16.13 -22.62
C GLY A 35 -10.92 -15.99 -21.32
N THR A 36 -10.73 -16.91 -20.37
CA THR A 36 -11.31 -16.81 -19.03
C THR A 36 -10.55 -15.82 -18.17
N VAL A 37 -11.19 -15.35 -17.09
CA VAL A 37 -10.61 -14.38 -16.15
C VAL A 37 -10.61 -15.00 -14.77
N VAL A 38 -9.44 -15.05 -14.13
CA VAL A 38 -9.25 -15.66 -12.81
C VAL A 38 -9.07 -14.56 -11.76
N GLU A 39 -9.82 -14.66 -10.66
CA GLU A 39 -9.70 -13.73 -9.55
C GLU A 39 -8.52 -14.08 -8.64
N VAL A 40 -7.79 -13.06 -8.20
CA VAL A 40 -6.65 -13.17 -7.28
C VAL A 40 -7.10 -13.51 -5.85
N GLY A 41 -8.38 -13.27 -5.54
CA GLY A 41 -9.01 -13.61 -4.26
C GLY A 41 -8.36 -12.90 -3.07
N ASN A 42 -8.20 -13.62 -1.96
CA ASN A 42 -7.74 -13.05 -0.68
C ASN A 42 -6.34 -12.41 -0.75
N GLN A 43 -5.47 -12.83 -1.66
CA GLN A 43 -4.12 -12.27 -1.76
C GLN A 43 -4.15 -10.81 -2.27
N TRP A 44 -5.14 -10.45 -3.08
CA TRP A 44 -5.37 -9.07 -3.48
C TRP A 44 -5.78 -8.20 -2.28
N VAL A 45 -6.71 -8.69 -1.45
CA VAL A 45 -7.18 -7.97 -0.25
C VAL A 45 -6.03 -7.70 0.73
N TRP A 46 -5.17 -8.68 0.99
CA TRP A 46 -4.00 -8.48 1.85
C TRP A 46 -3.04 -7.45 1.30
N SER A 47 -2.83 -7.45 -0.02
CA SER A 47 -2.00 -6.46 -0.70
C SER A 47 -2.56 -5.04 -0.56
N LEU A 48 -3.89 -4.88 -0.67
CA LEU A 48 -4.57 -3.61 -0.40
C LEU A 48 -4.36 -3.15 1.04
N ILE A 49 -4.61 -4.02 2.02
CA ILE A 49 -4.47 -3.69 3.43
C ILE A 49 -3.05 -3.22 3.75
N MET A 50 -2.03 -3.95 3.26
CA MET A 50 -0.63 -3.58 3.44
C MET A 50 -0.30 -2.25 2.76
N PHE A 51 -0.79 -2.02 1.55
CA PHE A 51 -0.52 -0.77 0.85
C PHE A 51 -1.18 0.43 1.55
N PHE A 52 -2.48 0.35 1.82
CA PHE A 52 -3.22 1.45 2.45
C PHE A 52 -2.78 1.69 3.90
N GLY A 53 -2.42 0.64 4.64
CA GLY A 53 -1.81 0.78 5.96
C GLY A 53 -0.51 1.57 5.90
N GLY A 54 0.34 1.29 4.90
CA GLY A 54 1.59 2.01 4.69
C GLY A 54 1.37 3.46 4.23
N ALA A 55 0.44 3.69 3.31
CA ALA A 55 0.06 5.02 2.85
C ALA A 55 -0.49 5.89 3.98
N ALA A 56 -1.35 5.32 4.84
CA ALA A 56 -1.85 6.00 6.03
C ALA A 56 -0.73 6.32 7.03
N ALA A 57 0.23 5.39 7.22
CA ALA A 57 1.37 5.59 8.08
C ALA A 57 2.28 6.73 7.60
N VAL A 58 2.53 6.83 6.29
CA VAL A 58 3.33 7.90 5.69
C VAL A 58 2.62 9.26 5.73
N SER A 59 1.29 9.26 5.58
CA SER A 59 0.51 10.48 5.37
C SER A 59 -0.02 11.08 6.68
N PHE A 60 -0.68 10.28 7.51
CA PHE A 60 -1.53 10.79 8.59
C PHE A 60 -0.90 10.69 9.97
N ILE A 61 0.11 9.84 10.16
CA ILE A 61 0.75 9.67 11.46
C ILE A 61 1.70 10.83 11.73
N ASP A 62 1.40 11.61 12.76
CA ASP A 62 2.34 12.53 13.39
C ASP A 62 2.62 12.05 14.81
N HIS A 63 3.89 11.87 15.14
CA HIS A 63 4.29 11.44 16.47
C HIS A 63 5.42 12.32 16.99
N TYR A 64 5.07 13.18 17.95
CA TYR A 64 6.01 13.94 18.76
C TYR A 64 6.09 13.31 20.15
N ILE A 65 7.31 13.04 20.63
CA ILE A 65 7.57 12.62 22.02
C ILE A 65 8.13 13.82 22.78
N GLY A 66 7.46 14.24 23.86
CA GLY A 66 8.03 15.06 24.93
C GLY A 66 8.24 16.57 24.65
N THR A 67 8.45 17.32 25.74
CA THR A 67 8.57 18.79 25.79
C THR A 67 10.00 19.32 25.74
N LEU A 68 11.05 18.47 25.67
CA LEU A 68 12.43 18.91 25.87
C LEU A 68 13.43 18.59 24.74
N GLU A 69 13.10 17.72 23.79
CA GLU A 69 13.81 17.64 22.52
C GLU A 69 12.90 16.90 21.54
N ARG A 70 12.46 17.54 20.45
CA ARG A 70 11.57 16.91 19.47
C ARG A 70 12.33 15.81 18.72
N GLN A 71 12.47 14.62 19.32
CA GLN A 71 12.83 13.43 18.55
C GLN A 71 11.64 13.08 17.66
N ASN A 72 11.75 13.49 16.41
CA ASN A 72 10.73 13.32 15.40
C ASN A 72 10.75 11.87 14.90
N ILE A 73 10.10 10.95 15.64
CA ILE A 73 10.01 9.53 15.24
C ILE A 73 9.16 9.31 13.99
N ARG A 74 8.63 10.39 13.39
CA ARG A 74 7.97 10.39 12.08
C ARG A 74 8.82 9.70 11.00
N LEU A 75 10.14 9.83 11.05
CA LEU A 75 11.02 9.17 10.09
C LEU A 75 10.84 7.64 10.11
N VAL A 76 10.63 7.05 11.28
CA VAL A 76 10.38 5.61 11.43
C VAL A 76 9.07 5.20 10.77
N TYR A 77 7.99 5.98 10.97
CA TYR A 77 6.71 5.71 10.31
C TYR A 77 6.77 5.90 8.80
N LEU A 78 7.56 6.86 8.31
CA LEU A 78 7.79 7.06 6.88
C LEU A 78 8.48 5.83 6.26
N ILE A 79 9.57 5.36 6.88
CA ILE A 79 10.31 4.19 6.41
C ILE A 79 9.43 2.94 6.48
N LEU A 80 8.78 2.70 7.63
CA LEU A 80 7.93 1.54 7.82
C LEU A 80 6.75 1.53 6.84
N GLY A 81 6.09 2.66 6.65
CA GLY A 81 4.98 2.77 5.70
C GLY A 81 5.43 2.57 4.26
N ALA A 82 6.61 3.07 3.88
CA ALA A 82 7.20 2.79 2.57
C ALA A 82 7.49 1.29 2.36
N ILE A 83 8.07 0.62 3.37
CA ILE A 83 8.31 -0.83 3.33
C ILE A 83 6.98 -1.59 3.19
N LEU A 84 5.94 -1.19 3.91
CA LEU A 84 4.62 -1.83 3.85
C LEU A 84 3.99 -1.67 2.46
N MET A 85 4.06 -0.49 1.86
CA MET A 85 3.60 -0.23 0.50
C MET A 85 4.34 -1.07 -0.53
N VAL A 86 5.67 -1.09 -0.49
CA VAL A 86 6.48 -1.91 -1.42
C VAL A 86 6.15 -3.40 -1.26
N SER A 87 6.04 -3.88 -0.02
CA SER A 87 5.70 -5.27 0.27
C SER A 87 4.31 -5.64 -0.23
N GLY A 88 3.32 -4.74 -0.11
CA GLY A 88 1.97 -4.93 -0.65
C GLY A 88 1.96 -5.05 -2.17
N VAL A 89 2.73 -4.20 -2.88
CA VAL A 89 2.88 -4.30 -4.34
C VAL A 89 3.57 -5.61 -4.74
N MET A 90 4.63 -6.00 -4.02
CA MET A 90 5.35 -7.26 -4.29
C MET A 90 4.45 -8.47 -4.06
N LEU A 91 3.63 -8.46 -3.00
CA LEU A 91 2.67 -9.53 -2.71
C LEU A 91 1.65 -9.67 -3.84
N LEU A 92 1.09 -8.55 -4.32
CA LEU A 92 0.14 -8.56 -5.42
C LEU A 92 0.75 -9.11 -6.70
N ASN A 93 1.97 -8.67 -7.04
CA ASN A 93 2.64 -9.13 -8.24
C ASN A 93 2.98 -10.62 -8.18
N LYS A 94 3.39 -11.12 -7.00
CA LYS A 94 3.60 -12.55 -6.78
C LYS A 94 2.31 -13.36 -6.91
N ALA A 95 1.21 -12.85 -6.36
CA ALA A 95 -0.10 -13.48 -6.47
C ALA A 95 -0.55 -13.60 -7.93
N LYS A 96 -0.44 -12.50 -8.68
CA LYS A 96 -0.77 -12.47 -10.11
C LYS A 96 0.11 -13.41 -10.92
N ALA A 97 1.41 -13.42 -10.67
CA ALA A 97 2.36 -14.29 -11.36
C ALA A 97 2.11 -15.78 -11.06
N ALA A 98 1.83 -16.13 -9.81
CA ALA A 98 1.52 -17.51 -9.42
C ALA A 98 0.25 -18.02 -10.11
N LEU A 99 -0.79 -17.18 -10.18
CA LEU A 99 -2.04 -17.54 -10.85
C LEU A 99 -1.90 -17.59 -12.38
N ALA A 100 -1.07 -16.72 -12.97
CA ALA A 100 -0.79 -16.78 -14.40
C ALA A 100 -0.08 -18.07 -14.83
N VAL A 101 0.75 -18.66 -13.96
CA VAL A 101 1.41 -19.96 -14.23
C VAL A 101 0.45 -21.14 -14.06
N VAL A 102 -0.51 -21.04 -13.14
CA VAL A 102 -1.51 -22.11 -12.91
C VAL A 102 -2.62 -22.07 -13.95
N ALA A 103 -2.92 -20.90 -14.51
CA ALA A 103 -3.96 -20.70 -15.50
C ALA A 103 -3.45 -20.75 -16.95
N ALA A 104 -2.21 -21.20 -17.17
CA ALA A 104 -1.55 -21.40 -18.47
C ALA A 104 -1.11 -22.86 -18.62
#